data_AF-A0A9W5VWK7-F1
#
_entry.id   AF-A0A9W5VWK7-F1
#
_cell.length_a   1.000
_cell.length_b   1.000
_cell.length_c   1.000
_cell.angle_alpha   90.00
_cell.angle_beta   90.00
_cell.angle_gamma   90.00
#
_symmetry.space_group_name_H-M   'P 1'
#
loop_
_entity.id
_entity.type
_entity.pdbx_description
1 polymer ?
#
loop_
_entity_poly.entity_id
_entity_poly.type
_entity_poly.pdbx_seq_one_letter_code
_entity_poly.pdbx_strand_id
1 'polypeptide(L)'
;MTIIAFVLGLAALIATLWLRKDTPSSRAWETENGIVDERFAFVFLPSFTILLFGLGIIGLSGLFSELSAGVRLLFILGCLLSAVGAFGTVAGLFSNKYPLWLLPKWRLESPYRK
;
A
#
# COMPACT_ATOMS: atom_id res chain seq x y z
N MET A 1 -9.30 14.40 -8.75
CA MET A 1 -8.13 13.48 -8.85
C MET A 1 -7.48 13.28 -7.49
N THR A 2 -6.95 14.31 -6.82
CA THR A 2 -6.29 14.21 -5.51
C THR A 2 -7.18 13.64 -4.40
N ILE A 3 -8.44 14.08 -4.31
CA ILE A 3 -9.41 13.58 -3.32
C ILE A 3 -9.69 12.08 -3.51
N ILE A 4 -9.87 11.65 -4.77
CA ILE A 4 -10.13 10.24 -5.11
C ILE A 4 -8.92 9.39 -4.71
N ALA A 5 -7.70 9.83 -5.04
CA ALA A 5 -6.47 9.14 -4.64
C ALA A 5 -6.37 9.03 -3.10
N PHE A 6 -6.73 10.08 -2.37
CA PHE A 6 -6.76 10.05 -0.89
C PHE A 6 -7.78 9.05 -0.34
N VAL A 7 -9.00 9.03 -0.86
CA VAL A 7 -10.07 8.11 -0.42
C VAL A 7 -9.66 6.66 -0.71
N LEU A 8 -9.16 6.39 -1.91
CA LEU A 8 -8.67 5.06 -2.28
C LEU A 8 -7.44 4.65 -1.45
N GLY A 9 -6.54 5.59 -1.17
CA GLY A 9 -5.37 5.36 -0.33
C GLY A 9 -5.75 5.02 1.10
N LEU A 10 -6.75 5.71 1.65
CA LEU A 10 -7.29 5.41 2.97
C LEU A 10 -7.98 4.04 3.02
N ALA A 11 -8.79 3.71 2.01
CA ALA A 11 -9.41 2.40 1.90
C ALA A 11 -8.37 1.28 1.82
N ALA A 12 -7.33 1.46 1.00
CA ALA A 12 -6.22 0.51 0.87
C ALA A 12 -5.41 0.39 2.16
N LEU A 13 -5.22 1.49 2.91
CA LEU A 13 -4.58 1.48 4.22
C LEU A 13 -5.40 0.65 5.22
N ILE A 14 -6.71 0.90 5.29
CA ILE A 14 -7.62 0.18 6.18
C ILE A 14 -7.58 -1.32 5.86
N ALA A 15 -7.66 -1.68 4.58
CA ALA A 15 -7.55 -3.07 4.13
C ALA A 15 -6.20 -3.69 4.52
N THR A 16 -5.09 -2.97 4.30
CA THR A 16 -3.74 -3.42 4.67
C THR A 16 -3.62 -3.67 6.17
N LEU A 17 -4.12 -2.75 7.00
CA LEU A 17 -4.09 -2.89 8.46
C LEU A 17 -4.99 -4.03 8.94
N TRP A 18 -6.16 -4.18 8.33
CA TRP A 18 -7.09 -5.26 8.62
C TRP A 18 -6.50 -6.63 8.29
N LEU A 19 -5.85 -6.78 7.12
CA LEU A 19 -5.15 -8.00 6.71
C LEU A 19 -3.97 -8.34 7.63
N ARG A 20 -3.36 -7.36 8.30
CA ARG A 20 -2.27 -7.63 9.25
C ARG A 20 -2.76 -8.09 10.62
N LYS A 21 -4.03 -7.89 10.95
CA LYS A 21 -4.61 -8.40 12.21
C LYS A 21 -4.80 -9.90 12.15
N ASP A 22 -4.61 -10.56 13.27
CA ASP A 22 -4.86 -11.99 13.39
C ASP A 22 -6.30 -12.25 13.84
N THR A 23 -7.23 -12.32 12.88
CA THR A 23 -8.65 -12.60 13.16
C THR A 23 -9.23 -13.54 12.11
N PRO A 24 -10.28 -14.34 12.42
CA PRO A 24 -10.91 -15.23 11.43
C PRO A 24 -11.38 -14.47 10.18
N SER A 25 -11.88 -13.25 10.37
CA SER A 25 -12.36 -12.40 9.28
C SER A 25 -11.23 -11.96 8.35
N SER A 26 -10.08 -11.55 8.89
CA SER A 26 -8.91 -11.15 8.08
C SER A 26 -8.21 -12.32 7.39
N ARG A 27 -8.48 -13.55 7.81
CA ARG A 27 -8.00 -14.79 7.20
C ARG A 27 -8.99 -15.42 6.21
N ALA A 28 -10.22 -14.89 6.09
CA ALA A 28 -11.28 -15.50 5.28
C ALA A 28 -10.89 -15.69 3.80
N TRP A 29 -10.04 -14.79 3.29
CA TRP A 29 -9.51 -14.88 1.92
C TRP A 29 -8.55 -16.07 1.71
N GLU A 30 -7.98 -16.68 2.75
CA GLU A 30 -7.11 -17.87 2.60
C GLU A 30 -7.90 -19.10 2.12
N THR A 31 -9.18 -19.17 2.48
CA THR A 31 -10.06 -20.30 2.16
C THR A 31 -10.89 -20.09 0.89
N GLU A 32 -10.95 -18.84 0.40
CA GLU A 32 -11.64 -18.50 -0.83
C GLU A 32 -10.67 -18.54 -2.01
N ASN A 33 -11.00 -19.29 -3.07
CA ASN A 33 -10.30 -19.21 -4.35
C ASN A 33 -10.70 -17.90 -5.06
N GLY A 34 -10.23 -16.78 -4.51
CA GLY A 34 -10.54 -15.43 -4.97
C GLY A 34 -9.38 -14.77 -5.72
N ILE A 35 -9.61 -13.51 -6.10
CA ILE A 35 -8.63 -12.63 -6.74
C ILE A 35 -7.51 -12.21 -5.77
N VAL A 36 -7.78 -12.28 -4.46
CA VAL A 36 -6.85 -11.84 -3.41
C VAL A 36 -5.85 -12.95 -3.11
N ASP A 37 -4.65 -12.80 -3.61
CA ASP A 37 -3.49 -13.63 -3.28
C ASP A 37 -2.58 -12.96 -2.24
N GLU A 38 -1.62 -13.72 -1.70
CA GLU A 38 -0.67 -13.23 -0.67
C GLU A 38 0.08 -11.96 -1.13
N ARG A 39 0.37 -11.86 -2.43
CA ARG A 39 1.07 -10.73 -3.04
C ARG A 39 0.18 -9.50 -3.09
N PHE A 40 -1.05 -9.66 -3.55
CA PHE A 40 -2.01 -8.58 -3.57
C PHE A 40 -2.24 -8.03 -2.15
N ALA A 41 -2.45 -8.94 -1.19
CA ALA A 41 -2.74 -8.61 0.19
C ALA A 41 -1.59 -7.88 0.91
N PHE A 42 -0.35 -8.38 0.80
CA PHE A 42 0.75 -7.93 1.65
C PHE A 42 1.85 -7.13 0.95
N VAL A 43 1.80 -7.02 -0.39
CA VAL A 43 2.76 -6.22 -1.16
C VAL A 43 2.04 -5.12 -1.93
N PHE A 44 1.03 -5.48 -2.74
CA PHE A 44 0.33 -4.51 -3.58
C PHE A 44 -0.44 -3.49 -2.74
N LEU A 45 -1.36 -3.91 -1.87
CA LEU A 45 -2.19 -2.99 -1.08
C LEU A 45 -1.38 -1.97 -0.24
N PRO A 46 -0.36 -2.38 0.53
CA PRO A 46 0.48 -1.41 1.24
C PRO A 46 1.24 -0.47 0.30
N SER A 47 1.79 -0.99 -0.80
CA SER A 47 2.56 -0.17 -1.74
C SER A 47 1.66 0.81 -2.50
N PHE A 48 0.47 0.36 -2.87
CA PHE A 48 -0.55 1.17 -3.51
C PHE A 48 -1.05 2.27 -2.58
N THR A 49 -1.20 1.97 -1.29
CA THR A 49 -1.46 2.97 -0.25
C THR A 49 -0.38 4.05 -0.24
N ILE A 50 0.90 3.64 -0.16
CA ILE A 50 2.05 4.57 -0.15
C ILE A 50 2.08 5.42 -1.42
N LEU A 51 1.83 4.82 -2.59
CA LEU A 51 1.75 5.51 -3.88
C LEU A 51 0.69 6.62 -3.85
N LEU A 52 -0.53 6.27 -3.44
CA LEU A 52 -1.66 7.19 -3.42
C LEU A 52 -1.47 8.33 -2.42
N PHE A 53 -0.90 8.05 -1.24
CA PHE A 53 -0.52 9.09 -0.29
C PHE A 53 0.59 10.00 -0.84
N GLY A 54 1.62 9.43 -1.49
CA GLY A 54 2.68 10.20 -2.15
C GLY A 54 2.12 11.15 -3.21
N LEU A 55 1.23 10.65 -4.07
CA LEU A 55 0.57 11.46 -5.10
C LEU A 55 -0.34 12.53 -4.46
N GLY A 56 -1.00 12.19 -3.35
CA GLY A 56 -1.78 13.12 -2.55
C GLY A 56 -0.94 14.27 -2.00
N ILE A 57 0.24 13.97 -1.45
CA ILE A 57 1.19 14.97 -0.92
C ILE A 57 1.73 15.86 -2.05
N ILE A 58 2.11 15.28 -3.18
CA ILE A 58 2.53 16.05 -4.38
C ILE A 58 1.40 16.99 -4.80
N GLY A 59 0.17 16.48 -4.92
CA GLY A 59 -1.01 17.26 -5.27
C GLY A 59 -1.28 18.40 -4.29
N LEU A 60 -1.13 18.17 -2.98
CA LEU A 60 -1.25 19.19 -1.93
C LEU A 60 -0.17 20.26 -2.04
N SER A 61 1.09 19.87 -2.28
CA SER A 61 2.19 20.83 -2.42
C SER A 61 2.01 21.76 -3.63
N GLY A 62 1.37 21.27 -4.70
CA GLY A 62 1.03 22.07 -5.88
C GLY A 62 -0.12 23.07 -5.68
N LEU A 63 -0.82 23.04 -4.54
CA LEU A 63 -1.84 24.04 -4.20
C LEU A 63 -1.23 25.33 -3.63
N PHE A 64 0.04 25.30 -3.24
CA PHE A 64 0.74 26.46 -2.70
C PHE A 64 1.46 27.20 -3.83
N SER A 65 1.17 28.49 -3.98
CA SER A 65 1.77 29.37 -4.99
C SER A 65 3.22 29.74 -4.71
N GLU A 66 3.66 29.68 -3.44
CA GLU A 66 5.05 29.93 -3.05
C GLU A 66 5.74 28.65 -2.58
N LEU A 67 6.87 28.29 -3.23
CA LEU A 67 7.74 27.20 -2.81
C LEU A 67 8.59 27.60 -1.60
N SER A 68 7.93 27.80 -0.46
CA SER A 68 8.60 27.87 0.84
C SER A 68 9.40 26.58 1.08
N ALA A 69 10.41 26.64 1.95
CA ALA A 69 11.24 25.47 2.29
C ALA A 69 10.39 24.27 2.74
N GLY A 70 9.29 24.53 3.47
CA GLY A 70 8.35 23.49 3.90
C GLY A 70 7.60 22.83 2.73
N VAL A 71 7.12 23.61 1.76
CA VAL A 71 6.43 23.08 0.56
C VAL A 71 7.39 22.24 -0.30
N ARG A 72 8.65 22.67 -0.44
CA ARG A 72 9.70 21.91 -1.15
C ARG A 72 9.96 20.56 -0.49
N LEU A 73 10.09 20.54 0.84
CA LEU A 73 10.30 19.31 1.61
C LEU A 73 9.12 18.35 1.44
N LEU A 74 7.89 18.86 1.53
CA LEU A 74 6.68 18.06 1.30
C LEU A 74 6.64 17.49 -0.12
N PHE A 75 6.97 18.29 -1.13
CA PHE A 75 7.02 17.82 -2.52
C PHE A 75 8.06 16.70 -2.71
N ILE A 76 9.28 16.88 -2.17
CA ILE A 76 10.34 15.86 -2.25
C ILE A 76 9.88 14.57 -1.54
N LEU A 77 9.29 14.69 -0.35
CA LEU A 77 8.75 13.54 0.39
C LEU A 77 7.65 12.83 -0.41
N GLY A 78 6.74 13.59 -1.01
CA GLY A 78 5.69 13.06 -1.88
C GLY A 78 6.27 12.29 -3.06
N CYS A 79 7.27 12.84 -3.75
CA CYS A 79 7.98 12.18 -4.84
C CYS A 79 8.65 10.87 -4.41
N LEU A 80 9.33 10.86 -3.25
CA LEU A 80 9.96 9.64 -2.72
C LEU A 80 8.92 8.57 -2.39
N LEU A 81 7.82 8.95 -1.72
CA LEU A 81 6.73 8.03 -1.40
C LEU A 81 6.07 7.49 -2.67
N SER A 82 5.79 8.34 -3.66
CA SER A 82 5.24 7.92 -4.94
C SER A 82 6.17 6.97 -5.68
N ALA A 83 7.48 7.22 -5.69
CA ALA A 83 8.45 6.34 -6.35
C ALA A 83 8.49 4.95 -5.68
N VAL A 84 8.61 4.91 -4.34
CA VAL A 84 8.61 3.67 -3.56
C VAL A 84 7.29 2.91 -3.73
N GLY A 85 6.17 3.63 -3.62
CA GLY A 85 4.84 3.08 -3.80
C GLY A 85 4.64 2.49 -5.20
N ALA A 86 5.00 3.23 -6.25
CA ALA A 86 4.89 2.76 -7.64
C ALA A 86 5.70 1.48 -7.87
N PHE A 87 6.95 1.44 -7.41
CA PHE A 87 7.79 0.25 -7.51
C PHE A 87 7.16 -0.94 -6.77
N GLY A 88 6.71 -0.73 -5.54
CA GLY A 88 6.05 -1.78 -4.75
C GLY A 88 4.72 -2.25 -5.34
N THR A 89 3.93 -1.37 -5.95
CA THR A 89 2.67 -1.70 -6.63
C THR A 89 2.93 -2.59 -7.85
N VAL A 90 3.90 -2.23 -8.69
CA VAL A 90 4.31 -3.03 -9.85
C VAL A 90 4.87 -4.38 -9.38
N ALA A 91 5.72 -4.38 -8.36
CA ALA A 91 6.25 -5.62 -7.78
C ALA A 91 5.16 -6.51 -7.21
N GLY A 92 4.14 -5.94 -6.54
CA GLY A 92 3.01 -6.68 -5.98
C GLY A 92 2.13 -7.34 -7.04
N LEU A 93 2.04 -6.78 -8.25
CA LEU A 93 1.26 -7.34 -9.36
C LEU A 93 2.05 -8.37 -10.18
N PHE A 94 3.35 -8.14 -10.40
CA PHE A 94 4.12 -8.88 -11.40
C PHE A 94 5.29 -9.70 -10.85
N SER A 95 5.74 -9.47 -9.61
CA SER A 95 6.87 -10.22 -9.05
C SER A 95 6.44 -11.56 -8.49
N ASN A 96 7.17 -12.62 -8.87
CA ASN A 96 7.05 -13.93 -8.23
C ASN A 96 7.81 -14.04 -6.91
N LYS A 97 8.63 -13.04 -6.57
CA LYS A 97 9.47 -13.04 -5.38
C LYS A 97 9.16 -11.82 -4.53
N TYR A 98 8.85 -12.05 -3.26
CA TYR A 98 8.69 -11.00 -2.26
C TYR A 98 9.29 -11.49 -0.94
N PRO A 99 9.80 -10.55 -0.12
CA PRO A 99 10.41 -10.92 1.14
C PRO A 99 9.39 -11.49 2.14
N LEU A 100 9.72 -12.62 2.75
CA LEU A 100 8.89 -13.27 3.77
C LEU A 100 8.68 -12.40 5.02
N TRP A 101 9.61 -11.47 5.31
CA TRP A 101 9.49 -10.54 6.45
C TRP A 101 8.38 -9.50 6.29
N LEU A 102 7.81 -9.33 5.10
CA LEU A 102 6.62 -8.48 4.89
C LEU A 102 5.32 -9.15 5.39
N LEU A 103 5.35 -10.47 5.57
CA LEU A 103 4.18 -11.23 5.97
C LEU A 103 3.98 -11.15 7.48
N PRO A 104 2.73 -11.05 7.94
CA PRO A 104 2.44 -11.17 9.36
C PRO A 104 2.73 -12.60 9.84
N LYS A 105 3.12 -12.74 11.11
CA LYS A 105 3.48 -14.04 11.71
C LYS A 105 2.41 -15.11 11.49
N TRP A 106 1.15 -14.73 11.66
CA TRP A 106 0.01 -15.63 11.48
C TRP A 106 -0.03 -16.24 10.06
N ARG A 107 0.41 -15.51 9.04
CA ARG A 107 0.44 -15.99 7.65
C ARG A 107 1.60 -16.95 7.42
N LEU A 108 2.74 -16.71 8.06
CA LEU A 108 3.91 -17.60 7.99
C LEU A 108 3.61 -18.98 8.61
N GLU A 109 2.75 -19.01 9.63
CA GLU A 109 2.34 -20.22 10.36
C GLU A 109 1.06 -20.87 9.80
N SER A 110 0.43 -20.27 8.78
CA SER A 110 -0.85 -20.75 8.27
C SER A 110 -0.70 -22.08 7.51
N PRO A 111 -1.48 -23.13 7.86
CA PRO A 111 -1.47 -24.41 7.13
C PRO A 111 -2.03 -24.28 5.71
N TYR A 112 -2.69 -23.16 5.39
CA TYR A 112 -3.27 -22.89 4.07
C TYR A 112 -2.33 -22.09 3.15
N ARG A 113 -1.08 -21.85 3.57
CA ARG A 113 -0.07 -21.21 2.74
C ARG A 113 0.46 -22.16 1.67
N LYS A 114 0.12 -21.88 0.41
CA LYS A 114 0.60 -22.59 -0.79
C LYS A 114 1.77 -21.84 -1.43
#